data_AF-A0A3B0U0E4-F1
#
_entry.id   AF-A0A3B0U0E4-F1
#
_cell.length_a   1.000
_cell.length_b   1.000
_cell.length_c   1.000
_cell.angle_alpha   90.00
_cell.angle_beta   90.00
_cell.angle_gamma   90.00
#
_symmetry.space_group_name_H-M   'P 1'
#
loop_
_entity.id
_entity.type
_entity.pdbx_description
1 polymer ?
#
loop_
_entity_poly.entity_id
_entity_poly.type
_entity_poly.pdbx_seq_one_letter_code
_entity_poly.pdbx_strand_id
1 'polypeptide(L)'
;MGKHQDQETLRVLTANDLLTGEVVFLTSQGTWSRDLDQARLAQTSQELASLDAVAASAAIEAATVGAYVIEVGRDPDGGLCPLAPREKIRLLGPLTQPGVEHPDPAQIDAIAERPLAGFATASRSGGGDDHVSL
;
A
#
# COMPACT_ATOMS: atom_id res chain seq x y z
N MET A 1 -32.38 -0.22 -6.95
CA MET A 1 -31.10 -0.44 -7.63
C MET A 1 -30.10 0.59 -7.10
N GLY A 2 -29.54 0.36 -5.91
CA GLY A 2 -28.63 1.32 -5.25
C GLY A 2 -27.29 0.64 -5.02
N LYS A 3 -26.35 0.83 -5.93
CA LYS A 3 -24.94 0.50 -5.73
C LYS A 3 -24.13 1.77 -6.03
N HIS A 4 -22.87 1.78 -5.60
CA HIS A 4 -21.94 2.91 -5.54
C HIS A 4 -22.01 3.70 -4.23
N GLN A 5 -21.77 2.98 -3.12
CA GLN A 5 -20.93 3.55 -2.08
C GLN A 5 -19.51 3.63 -2.69
N ASP A 6 -19.26 4.68 -3.48
CA ASP A 6 -17.91 5.08 -3.87
C ASP A 6 -17.32 5.73 -2.62
N GLN A 7 -16.88 4.89 -1.68
CA GLN A 7 -16.15 5.36 -0.52
C GLN A 7 -14.83 5.96 -1.05
N GLU A 8 -14.44 7.13 -0.54
CA GLU A 8 -13.25 7.93 -0.86
C GLU A 8 -11.94 7.16 -0.63
N THR A 9 -11.71 6.10 -1.42
CA THR A 9 -10.52 5.28 -1.32
C THR A 9 -9.46 5.82 -2.25
N LEU A 10 -8.41 6.39 -1.66
CA LEU A 10 -7.23 6.83 -2.38
C LEU A 10 -6.45 5.61 -2.86
N ARG A 11 -6.06 5.61 -4.14
CA ARG A 11 -5.30 4.54 -4.76
C ARG A 11 -4.06 5.08 -5.44
N VAL A 12 -2.98 4.31 -5.40
CA VAL A 12 -1.70 4.64 -6.06
C VAL A 12 -1.14 3.42 -6.77
N LEU A 13 -0.35 3.66 -7.82
CA LEU A 13 0.40 2.59 -8.48
C LEU A 13 1.76 2.43 -7.81
N THR A 14 2.07 1.21 -7.35
CA THR A 14 3.37 0.84 -6.79
C THR A 14 4.06 -0.21 -7.66
N ALA A 15 5.39 -0.23 -7.65
CA ALA A 15 6.21 -1.26 -8.25
C ALA A 15 7.50 -1.46 -7.44
N ASN A 16 8.36 -2.37 -7.89
CA ASN A 16 9.74 -2.47 -7.43
C ASN A 16 10.69 -1.92 -8.50
N ASP A 17 11.65 -1.09 -8.11
CA ASP A 17 12.77 -0.72 -8.97
C ASP A 17 13.60 -1.97 -9.26
N LEU A 18 13.84 -2.28 -10.53
CA LEU A 18 14.54 -3.52 -10.90
C LEU A 18 16.02 -3.49 -10.53
N LEU A 19 16.64 -2.31 -10.50
CA LEU A 19 18.08 -2.15 -10.26
C LEU A 19 18.37 -2.18 -8.76
N THR A 20 17.57 -1.49 -7.96
CA THR A 20 17.82 -1.33 -6.52
C THR A 20 16.99 -2.26 -5.65
N GLY A 21 15.87 -2.77 -6.17
CA GLY A 21 14.94 -3.59 -5.41
C GLY A 21 14.11 -2.78 -4.39
N GLU A 22 14.05 -1.46 -4.53
CA GLU A 22 13.27 -0.58 -3.66
C GLU A 22 11.84 -0.40 -4.17
N VAL A 23 10.90 -0.24 -3.23
CA VAL A 23 9.52 0.10 -3.56
C VAL A 23 9.45 1.52 -4.11
N VAL A 24 8.77 1.67 -5.25
CA VAL A 24 8.55 2.95 -5.92
C VAL A 24 7.08 3.16 -6.25
N PHE A 25 6.70 4.41 -6.44
CA PHE A 25 5.35 4.88 -6.72
C PHE A 25 5.34 5.77 -7.97
N LEU A 26 4.32 5.60 -8.81
CA LEU A 26 4.15 6.44 -9.99
C LEU A 26 3.71 7.83 -9.56
N THR A 27 4.43 8.87 -9.98
CA THR A 27 4.08 10.27 -9.70
C THR A 27 3.11 10.82 -10.74
N SER A 28 2.52 11.99 -10.46
CA SER A 28 1.63 12.69 -11.41
C SER A 28 2.34 13.11 -12.71
N GLN A 29 3.67 13.14 -12.73
CA GLN A 29 4.47 13.45 -13.92
C GLN A 29 4.79 12.20 -14.77
N GLY A 30 4.36 11.01 -14.34
CA GLY A 30 4.66 9.75 -15.03
C GLY A 30 6.05 9.20 -14.73
N THR A 31 6.80 9.78 -13.80
CA THR A 31 8.08 9.25 -13.30
C THR A 31 7.85 8.40 -12.05
N TRP A 32 8.84 7.59 -11.68
CA TRP A 32 8.82 6.79 -10.45
C TRP A 32 9.58 7.48 -9.32
N SER A 33 9.00 7.49 -8.12
CA SER A 33 9.58 8.05 -6.90
C SER A 33 9.57 7.02 -5.77
N ARG A 34 10.54 7.11 -4.86
CA ARG A 34 10.55 6.32 -3.61
C ARG A 34 9.65 6.93 -2.54
N ASP A 35 9.30 8.21 -2.71
CA ASP A 35 8.43 8.93 -1.79
C ASP A 35 6.97 8.69 -2.13
N LEU A 36 6.23 8.07 -1.20
CA LEU A 36 4.82 7.75 -1.38
C LEU A 36 3.96 9.02 -1.48
N ASP A 37 4.32 10.10 -0.80
CA ASP A 37 3.60 11.37 -0.86
C ASP A 37 3.69 12.08 -2.22
N GLN A 38 4.65 11.71 -3.08
CA GLN A 38 4.69 12.16 -4.48
C GLN A 38 3.81 11.33 -5.42
N ALA A 39 3.16 10.27 -4.92
CA ALA A 39 2.40 9.36 -5.76
C ALA A 39 1.18 10.03 -6.40
N ARG A 40 0.90 9.64 -7.65
CA ARG A 40 -0.33 9.99 -8.34
C ARG A 40 -1.49 9.29 -7.65
N LEU A 41 -2.41 10.09 -7.13
CA LEU A 41 -3.65 9.61 -6.51
C LEU A 41 -4.73 9.35 -7.57
N ALA A 42 -5.39 8.21 -7.47
CA ALA A 42 -6.63 7.91 -8.16
C ALA A 42 -7.78 7.85 -7.16
N GLN A 43 -8.79 8.70 -7.37
CA GLN A 43 -10.01 8.76 -6.56
C GLN A 43 -11.21 8.21 -7.32
N THR A 44 -11.23 8.40 -8.64
CA THR A 44 -12.31 7.96 -9.52
C THR A 44 -11.99 6.66 -10.22
N SER A 45 -13.02 5.94 -10.69
CA SER A 45 -12.83 4.73 -11.49
C SER A 45 -12.06 4.99 -12.80
N GLN A 46 -12.17 6.20 -13.36
CA GLN A 46 -11.46 6.59 -14.58
C GLN A 46 -9.96 6.75 -14.32
N GLU A 47 -9.58 7.36 -13.19
CA GLU A 47 -8.18 7.48 -12.79
C GLU A 47 -7.58 6.13 -12.43
N LEU A 48 -8.35 5.25 -11.79
CA LEU A 48 -7.94 3.88 -11.50
C LEU A 48 -7.62 3.12 -12.79
N ALA A 49 -8.53 3.17 -13.78
CA ALA A 49 -8.30 2.56 -15.08
C ALA A 49 -7.05 3.14 -15.79
N SER A 50 -6.76 4.42 -15.59
CA SER A 50 -5.52 5.05 -16.09
C SER A 50 -4.28 4.48 -15.40
N LEU A 51 -4.30 4.23 -14.09
CA LEU A 51 -3.19 3.60 -13.37
C LEU A 51 -3.00 2.14 -13.82
N ASP A 52 -4.08 1.38 -14.01
CA ASP A 52 -4.01 -0.01 -14.49
C ASP A 52 -3.39 -0.10 -15.90
N ALA A 53 -3.74 0.85 -16.78
CA ALA A 53 -3.13 0.92 -18.11
C ALA A 53 -1.61 1.18 -18.03
N VAL A 54 -1.16 2.05 -17.12
CA VAL A 54 0.28 2.29 -16.91
C VAL A 54 0.95 1.06 -16.28
N ALA A 55 0.29 0.37 -15.34
CA ALA A 55 0.81 -0.85 -14.72
C ALA A 55 1.12 -1.92 -15.78
N ALA A 56 0.26 -2.05 -16.79
CA ALA A 56 0.42 -3.01 -17.88
C ALA A 56 1.64 -2.72 -18.78
N SER A 57 2.07 -1.46 -18.92
CA SER A 57 3.24 -1.07 -19.74
C SER A 57 4.52 -0.83 -18.94
N ALA A 58 4.42 -0.66 -17.61
CA ALA A 58 5.51 -0.22 -16.73
C ALA A 58 6.79 -1.07 -16.80
N ALA A 59 6.65 -2.39 -16.99
CA ALA A 59 7.78 -3.31 -17.07
C ALA A 59 8.70 -3.03 -18.28
N ILE A 60 8.13 -2.49 -19.36
CA ILE A 60 8.84 -2.25 -20.62
C ILE A 60 9.49 -0.86 -20.59
N GLU A 61 8.81 0.13 -20.03
CA GLU A 61 9.17 1.55 -20.20
C GLU A 61 10.07 2.11 -19.10
N ALA A 62 10.03 1.55 -17.89
CA ALA A 62 10.60 2.20 -16.71
C ALA A 62 11.55 1.35 -15.86
N ALA A 63 11.94 0.16 -16.34
CA ALA A 63 12.78 -0.79 -15.58
C ALA A 63 12.22 -1.07 -14.16
N THR A 64 10.89 -1.18 -14.04
CA THR A 64 10.22 -1.59 -12.80
C THR A 64 9.62 -2.98 -12.96
N VAL A 65 9.39 -3.68 -11.86
CA VAL A 65 8.75 -5.00 -11.86
C VAL A 65 7.64 -5.09 -10.84
N GLY A 66 6.62 -5.89 -11.17
CA GLY A 66 5.46 -6.10 -10.32
C GLY A 66 4.71 -4.79 -10.04
N ALA A 67 4.36 -4.04 -11.09
CA ALA A 67 3.52 -2.85 -10.96
C ALA A 67 2.07 -3.26 -10.66
N TYR A 68 1.48 -2.73 -9.59
CA TYR A 68 0.07 -2.94 -9.24
C TYR A 68 -0.49 -1.82 -8.37
N VAL A 69 -1.81 -1.64 -8.38
CA VAL A 69 -2.48 -0.61 -7.60
C VAL A 69 -2.68 -1.07 -6.16
N ILE A 70 -2.42 -0.18 -5.21
CA ILE A 70 -2.72 -0.36 -3.79
C ILE A 70 -3.62 0.75 -3.28
N GLU A 71 -4.34 0.46 -2.19
CA GLU A 71 -5.12 1.45 -1.46
C GLU A 71 -4.25 2.11 -0.39
N VAL A 72 -4.40 3.43 -0.24
CA VAL A 72 -3.69 4.25 0.74
C VAL A 72 -4.68 5.08 1.54
N GLY A 73 -4.28 5.42 2.75
CA GLY A 73 -4.96 6.39 3.60
C GLY A 73 -3.97 7.45 4.06
N ARG A 74 -4.49 8.43 4.81
CA ARG A 74 -3.63 9.40 5.50
C ARG A 74 -3.36 8.93 6.92
N ASP A 75 -2.14 9.09 7.39
CA ASP A 75 -1.78 8.89 8.79
C ASP A 75 -2.11 10.16 9.63
N PRO A 76 -1.99 10.14 10.97
CA PRO A 76 -2.30 11.27 11.85
C PRO A 76 -1.53 12.56 11.55
N ASP A 77 -0.32 12.47 11.00
CA ASP A 77 0.52 13.60 10.59
C ASP A 77 0.18 14.09 9.17
N GLY A 78 -0.76 13.41 8.49
CA GLY A 78 -1.27 13.78 7.17
C GLY A 78 -0.54 13.16 5.98
N GLY A 79 0.53 12.38 6.24
CA GLY A 79 1.28 11.65 5.22
C GLY A 79 0.51 10.45 4.67
N LEU A 80 0.87 9.99 3.47
CA LEU A 80 0.26 8.80 2.89
C LEU A 80 0.82 7.51 3.50
N CYS A 81 -0.06 6.54 3.71
CA CYS A 81 0.27 5.24 4.28
C CYS A 81 -0.55 4.13 3.58
N PRO A 82 0.05 3.00 3.18
CA PRO A 82 -0.69 1.86 2.66
C PRO A 82 -1.72 1.33 3.67
N LEU A 83 -2.89 0.93 3.20
CA LEU A 83 -3.91 0.34 4.07
C LEU A 83 -3.55 -1.10 4.48
N ALA A 84 -3.01 -1.89 3.54
CA ALA A 84 -2.70 -3.29 3.76
C ALA A 84 -1.40 -3.47 4.57
N PRO A 85 -1.38 -4.29 5.65
CA PRO A 85 -0.18 -4.55 6.45
C PRO A 85 1.03 -5.04 5.65
N ARG A 86 0.79 -5.94 4.68
CA ARG A 86 1.83 -6.44 3.77
C ARG A 86 2.53 -5.29 3.05
N GLU A 87 1.78 -4.30 2.57
CA GLU A 87 2.33 -3.17 1.83
C GLU A 87 3.10 -2.22 2.75
N LYS A 88 2.66 -2.04 4.00
CA LYS A 88 3.43 -1.28 5.00
C LYS A 88 4.79 -1.93 5.28
N ILE A 89 4.84 -3.26 5.38
CA ILE A 89 6.09 -4.01 5.55
C ILE A 89 6.98 -3.90 4.30
N ARG A 90 6.40 -3.92 3.08
CA ARG A 90 7.17 -3.76 1.83
C ARG A 90 7.92 -2.43 1.76
N LEU A 91 7.43 -1.37 2.40
CA LEU A 91 8.12 -0.06 2.44
C LEU A 91 9.49 -0.11 3.13
N LEU A 92 9.76 -1.13 3.95
CA LEU A 92 11.08 -1.35 4.54
C LEU A 92 12.16 -1.70 3.50
N GLY A 93 11.74 -2.00 2.26
CA GLY A 93 12.63 -2.39 1.19
C GLY A 93 13.14 -3.84 1.34
N PRO A 94 14.16 -4.21 0.57
CA PRO A 94 14.67 -5.57 0.53
C PRO A 94 15.42 -5.90 1.82
N LEU A 95 14.78 -6.70 2.69
CA LEU A 95 15.35 -7.17 3.96
C LEU A 95 16.53 -8.17 3.78
N THR A 96 16.96 -8.45 2.55
CA THR A 96 18.03 -9.40 2.23
C THR A 96 19.37 -8.73 1.94
N GLN A 97 19.47 -7.40 2.04
CA GLN A 97 20.72 -6.68 1.82
C GLN A 97 21.73 -6.93 2.96
N PRO A 98 22.99 -7.31 2.67
CA PRO A 98 24.00 -7.57 3.69
C PRO A 98 24.31 -6.30 4.48
N GLY A 99 24.24 -6.39 5.81
CA GLY A 99 24.51 -5.26 6.72
C GLY A 99 23.29 -4.40 7.05
N VAL A 100 22.10 -4.70 6.51
CA VAL A 100 20.84 -4.12 6.99
C VAL A 100 20.43 -4.85 8.27
N GLU A 101 20.21 -4.09 9.34
CA GLU A 101 19.62 -4.62 10.58
C GLU A 101 18.21 -5.13 10.28
N HIS A 102 17.96 -6.40 10.60
CA HIS A 102 16.62 -6.94 10.52
C HIS A 102 15.80 -6.36 11.67
N PRO A 103 14.65 -5.72 11.40
CA PRO A 103 13.79 -5.25 12.47
C PRO A 103 13.34 -6.43 13.32
N ASP A 104 13.30 -6.23 14.65
CA ASP A 104 12.72 -7.21 15.57
C ASP A 104 11.22 -7.39 15.25
N PRO A 105 10.63 -8.59 15.42
CA PRO A 105 9.20 -8.83 15.24
C PRO A 105 8.29 -7.75 15.84
N ALA A 106 8.60 -7.21 17.02
CA ALA A 106 7.79 -6.15 17.63
C ALA A 106 7.77 -4.86 16.80
N GLN A 107 8.87 -4.53 16.11
CA GLN A 107 8.93 -3.37 15.21
C GLN A 107 8.14 -3.63 13.93
N ILE A 108 8.16 -4.85 13.40
CA ILE A 108 7.36 -5.27 12.23
C ILE A 108 5.87 -5.16 12.55
N ASP A 109 5.43 -5.64 13.72
CA ASP A 109 4.05 -5.54 14.18
C ASP A 109 3.61 -4.07 14.33
N ALA A 110 4.46 -3.21 14.93
CA ALA A 110 4.17 -1.79 15.06
C ALA A 110 3.97 -1.09 13.70
N ILE A 111 4.72 -1.50 12.67
CA ILE A 111 4.57 -0.97 11.30
C ILE A 111 3.28 -1.48 10.66
N ALA A 112 2.98 -2.77 10.79
CA ALA A 112 1.76 -3.38 10.27
C ALA A 112 0.50 -2.71 10.86
N GLU A 113 0.52 -2.46 12.16
CA GLU A 113 -0.58 -1.89 12.93
C GLU A 113 -0.61 -0.34 12.92
N ARG A 114 0.28 0.32 12.15
CA ARG A 114 0.37 1.79 12.14
C ARG A 114 -1.00 2.41 11.84
N PRO A 115 -1.55 3.23 12.77
CA PRO A 115 -2.92 3.71 12.68
C PRO A 115 -3.06 4.74 11.56
N LEU A 116 -4.22 4.72 10.91
CA LEU A 116 -4.61 5.72 9.91
C LEU A 116 -5.41 6.82 10.61
N ALA A 117 -5.31 8.06 10.11
CA ALA A 117 -6.19 9.13 10.52
C ALA A 117 -7.64 8.82 10.11
N GLY A 118 -8.57 8.88 11.05
CA GLY A 118 -10.02 8.81 10.78
C GLY A 118 -10.59 7.41 10.51
N PHE A 119 -9.78 6.35 10.38
CA PHE A 119 -10.25 4.97 10.36
C PHE A 119 -10.27 4.42 11.79
N ALA A 120 -11.43 4.44 12.44
CA ALA A 120 -11.61 3.70 13.68
C ALA A 120 -11.26 2.22 13.41
N THR A 121 -10.32 1.66 14.17
CA THR A 121 -10.08 0.22 14.14
C THR A 121 -11.41 -0.46 14.49
N ALA A 122 -12.07 -1.03 13.48
CA ALA A 122 -13.23 -1.85 13.73
C ALA A 122 -12.68 -3.14 14.34
N SER A 123 -12.65 -3.18 15.67
CA SER A 123 -12.37 -4.39 16.43
C SER A 123 -13.26 -5.49 15.90
N ARG A 124 -12.67 -6.39 15.11
CA ARG A 124 -13.24 -7.68 14.76
C ARG A 124 -13.49 -8.44 16.05
N SER A 125 -14.69 -8.27 16.61
CA SER A 125 -15.19 -9.04 17.74
C SER A 125 -15.22 -10.51 17.32
N GLY A 126 -14.20 -11.26 17.74
CA GLY A 126 -14.16 -12.70 17.60
C GLY A 126 -15.41 -13.29 18.26
N GLY A 127 -16.15 -14.08 17.49
CA GLY A 127 -17.29 -14.84 17.96
C GLY A 127 -16.91 -15.71 19.14
N GLY A 128 -17.82 -15.76 20.12
CA GLY A 128 -17.71 -16.61 21.28
C GLY A 128 -17.54 -18.07 20.88
N ASP A 129 -16.60 -18.71 21.57
CA ASP A 129 -16.37 -20.13 21.57
C ASP A 129 -17.59 -20.82 22.20
N ASP A 130 -18.45 -21.43 21.37
CA ASP A 130 -19.54 -22.28 21.85
C ASP A 130 -18.98 -23.67 22.18
N HIS A 131 -18.60 -23.82 23.44
CA HIS A 131 -18.20 -25.07 24.08
C HIS A 131 -19.34 -26.11 23.96
N VAL A 132 -19.29 -27.03 22.99
CA VAL A 132 -20.13 -28.23 23.00
C VAL A 132 -19.46 -29.27 23.91
N SER A 133 -20.01 -29.41 25.12
CA SER A 133 -19.69 -30.54 26.00
C SER A 133 -20.43 -31.79 25.49
N LEU A 134 -19.74 -32.92 25.54
CA LEU A 134 -20.17 -34.27 25.16
C LEU A 134 -21.44 -34.75 25.89
#